data_AF-A0A929ZX94-F1
#
_entry.id   AF-A0A929ZX94-F1
#
_cell.length_a   1.000
_cell.length_b   1.000
_cell.length_c   1.000
_cell.angle_alpha   90.00
_cell.angle_beta   90.00
_cell.angle_gamma   90.00
#
_symmetry.space_group_name_H-M   'P 1'
#
loop_
_entity.id
_entity.type
_entity.pdbx_description
1 polymer ?
#
loop_
_entity_poly.entity_id
_entity_poly.type
_entity_poly.pdbx_seq_one_letter_code
_entity_poly.pdbx_strand_id
1 'polypeptide(L)'
;MQYTVIFNRKSYDLPKKTMAIWEDLDSIFKLDATNLPNREKYKMMIEFITKLVGQEAIEEIFGTEELDEMDLNDITLAIFKVRDAYENPLANYQAGKSSEAFSQIPLDKLQSLSKLMDTASKVKK
;
A
#
# COMPACT_ATOMS: atom_id res chain seq x y z
N MET A 1 -12.57 -11.52 3.34
CA MET A 1 -11.12 -11.32 3.29
C MET A 1 -10.70 -10.64 4.58
N GLN A 2 -9.66 -11.14 5.22
CA GLN A 2 -9.03 -10.48 6.37
C GLN A 2 -7.95 -9.54 5.84
N TYR A 3 -7.87 -8.33 6.38
CA TYR A 3 -6.85 -7.36 6.03
C TYR A 3 -6.00 -7.11 7.27
N THR A 4 -4.70 -7.01 7.08
CA THR A 4 -3.75 -6.91 8.19
C THR A 4 -2.64 -5.97 7.80
N VAL A 5 -2.22 -5.12 8.73
CA VAL A 5 -1.10 -4.20 8.56
C VAL A 5 -0.06 -4.45 9.66
N ILE A 6 1.22 -4.26 9.33
CA ILE A 6 2.32 -4.48 10.26
C ILE A 6 2.98 -3.14 10.62
N PHE A 7 2.93 -2.81 11.90
CA PHE A 7 3.63 -1.67 12.50
C PHE A 7 4.55 -2.16 13.61
N ASN A 8 5.80 -1.70 13.65
CA ASN A 8 6.78 -2.08 14.70
C ASN A 8 6.86 -3.60 14.97
N ARG A 9 6.76 -4.42 13.90
CA ARG A 9 6.73 -5.91 13.95
C ARG A 9 5.49 -6.51 14.63
N LYS A 10 4.54 -5.69 15.07
CA LYS A 10 3.20 -6.10 15.53
C LYS A 10 2.21 -6.06 14.37
N SER A 11 1.25 -6.97 14.43
CA SER A 11 0.24 -7.17 13.40
C SER A 11 -1.10 -6.66 13.91
N TYR A 12 -1.76 -5.81 13.12
CA TYR A 12 -3.05 -5.21 13.44
C TYR A 12 -4.08 -5.63 12.40
N ASP A 13 -5.21 -6.12 12.87
CA ASP A 13 -6.34 -6.45 12.01
C ASP A 13 -7.05 -5.17 11.57
N LEU A 14 -7.18 -5.00 10.26
CA LEU A 14 -7.90 -3.90 9.67
C LEU A 14 -9.37 -4.29 9.46
N PRO A 15 -10.29 -3.32 9.56
CA PRO A 15 -11.68 -3.54 9.16
C PRO A 15 -11.76 -3.93 7.67
N LYS A 16 -12.92 -4.48 7.27
CA LYS A 16 -13.15 -4.84 5.87
C LYS A 16 -13.07 -3.59 5.00
N LYS A 17 -12.45 -3.70 3.82
CA LYS A 17 -12.49 -2.67 2.78
C LYS A 17 -13.94 -2.41 2.34
N THR A 18 -14.54 -1.36 2.89
CA THR A 18 -15.85 -0.84 2.48
C THR A 18 -15.65 0.45 1.66
N MET A 19 -16.70 0.89 0.94
CA MET A 19 -16.65 2.17 0.23
C MET A 19 -16.37 3.33 1.19
N ALA A 20 -16.98 3.33 2.38
CA ALA A 20 -16.73 4.37 3.39
C ALA A 20 -15.24 4.46 3.78
N ILE A 21 -14.58 3.33 4.04
CA ILE A 21 -13.15 3.33 4.39
C ILE A 21 -12.29 3.74 3.20
N TRP A 22 -12.69 3.36 1.98
CA TRP A 22 -11.95 3.71 0.78
C TRP A 22 -12.07 5.20 0.44
N GLU A 23 -13.25 5.80 0.63
CA GLU A 23 -13.49 7.23 0.48
C GLU A 23 -12.77 8.04 1.55
N ASP A 24 -12.75 7.56 2.80
CA ASP A 24 -11.95 8.16 3.87
C ASP A 24 -10.47 8.15 3.51
N LEU A 25 -9.94 7.00 3.07
CA LEU A 25 -8.54 6.87 2.66
C LEU A 25 -8.21 7.79 1.47
N ASP A 26 -9.05 7.83 0.44
CA ASP A 26 -8.87 8.72 -0.71
C ASP A 26 -8.88 10.20 -0.31
N SER A 27 -9.70 10.57 0.68
CA SER A 27 -9.71 11.91 1.26
C SER A 27 -8.39 12.26 1.96
N ILE A 28 -7.77 11.29 2.67
CA ILE A 28 -6.44 11.46 3.26
C ILE A 28 -5.38 11.73 2.18
N PHE A 29 -5.39 11.01 1.06
CA PHE A 29 -4.44 11.24 -0.04
C PHE A 29 -4.64 12.57 -0.76
N LYS A 30 -5.80 13.21 -0.60
CA LYS A 30 -6.11 14.52 -1.19
C LYS A 30 -5.78 15.69 -0.27
N LEU A 31 -5.32 15.44 0.96
CA LEU A 31 -5.03 16.50 1.93
C LEU A 31 -4.01 17.52 1.42
N ASP A 32 -3.05 17.12 0.58
CA ASP A 32 -2.06 18.04 0.01
C ASP A 32 -2.70 19.09 -0.91
N ALA A 33 -3.78 18.75 -1.59
CA ALA A 33 -4.53 19.68 -2.44
C ALA A 33 -5.46 20.63 -1.64
N THR A 34 -5.58 20.44 -0.33
CA THR A 34 -6.40 21.29 0.54
C THR A 34 -5.59 22.44 1.13
N ASN A 35 -6.28 23.54 1.43
CA ASN A 35 -5.72 24.71 2.13
C ASN A 35 -5.62 24.53 3.65
N LEU A 36 -5.73 23.30 4.17
CA LEU A 36 -5.65 23.05 5.60
C LEU A 36 -4.22 23.29 6.12
N PRO A 37 -4.06 23.78 7.36
CA PRO A 37 -2.75 23.83 8.02
C PRO A 37 -2.15 22.43 8.13
N ASN A 38 -0.82 22.31 8.02
CA ASN A 38 -0.13 21.01 8.12
C ASN A 38 -0.49 20.23 9.39
N ARG A 39 -0.57 20.92 10.54
CA ARG A 39 -0.96 20.30 11.81
C ARG A 39 -2.32 19.60 11.72
N GLU A 40 -3.30 20.20 11.06
CA GLU A 40 -4.62 19.61 10.87
C GLU A 40 -4.58 18.42 9.91
N LYS A 41 -3.76 18.49 8.84
CA LYS A 41 -3.57 17.36 7.92
C LYS A 41 -3.03 16.12 8.66
N TYR A 42 -2.02 16.29 9.50
CA TYR A 42 -1.44 15.18 10.27
C TYR A 42 -2.39 14.65 11.35
N LYS A 43 -3.18 15.51 12.01
CA LYS A 43 -4.26 15.05 12.90
C LYS A 43 -5.25 14.17 12.17
N MET A 44 -5.71 14.57 10.98
CA MET A 44 -6.65 13.77 10.19
C MET A 44 -6.04 12.42 9.78
N MET A 45 -4.74 12.36 9.49
CA MET A 45 -4.04 11.09 9.23
C MET A 45 -4.02 10.19 10.47
N ILE A 46 -3.70 10.75 11.64
CA ILE A 46 -3.70 10.00 12.91
C ILE A 46 -5.11 9.50 13.23
N GLU A 47 -6.13 10.37 13.17
CA GLU A 47 -7.52 10.01 13.41
C GLU A 47 -7.99 8.87 12.50
N PHE A 48 -7.57 8.89 11.23
CA PHE A 48 -7.86 7.80 10.31
C PHE A 48 -7.20 6.49 10.74
N ILE A 49 -5.92 6.50 11.15
CA ILE A 49 -5.26 5.31 11.71
C ILE A 49 -5.97 4.84 12.98
N THR A 50 -6.26 5.73 13.93
CA THR A 50 -6.99 5.45 15.17
C THR A 50 -8.32 4.75 14.90
N LYS A 51 -9.09 5.23 13.92
CA LYS A 51 -10.37 4.63 13.53
C LYS A 51 -10.22 3.18 13.05
N LEU A 52 -9.06 2.82 12.49
CA LEU A 52 -8.82 1.48 11.95
C LEU A 52 -8.28 0.51 12.99
N VAL A 53 -7.34 0.95 13.84
CA VAL A 53 -6.60 0.06 14.75
C VAL A 53 -6.96 0.21 16.22
N GLY A 54 -7.79 1.20 16.58
CA GLY A 54 -8.13 1.53 17.96
C GLY A 54 -7.21 2.61 18.55
N GLN A 55 -7.70 3.31 19.58
CA GLN A 55 -6.94 4.35 20.28
C GLN A 55 -5.75 3.75 21.03
N GLU A 56 -5.96 2.59 21.66
CA GLU A 56 -4.96 1.85 22.43
C GLU A 56 -3.72 1.44 21.60
N ALA A 57 -3.84 1.39 20.27
CA ALA A 57 -2.75 1.02 19.38
C ALA A 57 -1.86 2.23 19.00
N ILE A 58 -2.30 3.46 19.21
CA ILE A 58 -1.60 4.66 18.71
C ILE A 58 -0.25 4.84 19.39
N GLU A 59 -0.21 4.79 20.72
CA GLU A 59 1.05 4.87 21.46
C GLU A 59 1.99 3.72 21.09
N GLU A 60 1.47 2.51 20.83
CA GLU A 60 2.31 1.37 20.41
C GLU A 60 2.90 1.52 19.00
N ILE A 61 2.17 2.21 18.10
CA ILE A 61 2.56 2.41 16.71
C ILE A 61 3.53 3.58 16.58
N PHE A 62 3.27 4.69 17.25
CA PHE A 62 4.04 5.93 17.09
C PHE A 62 4.99 6.23 18.26
N GLY A 63 4.91 5.46 19.35
CA GLY A 63 5.74 5.65 20.55
C GLY A 63 5.28 6.78 21.49
N THR A 64 4.24 7.51 21.10
CA THR A 64 3.63 8.64 21.82
C THR A 64 2.22 8.87 21.26
N GLU A 65 1.35 9.54 22.02
CA GLU A 65 0.05 10.04 21.52
C GLU A 65 0.11 11.52 21.12
N GLU A 66 1.21 12.21 21.44
CA GLU A 66 1.38 13.64 21.20
C GLU A 66 1.92 13.88 19.79
N LEU A 67 1.12 14.54 18.93
CA LEU A 67 1.51 14.84 17.54
C LEU A 67 2.86 15.59 17.44
N ASP A 68 3.20 16.42 18.43
CA ASP A 68 4.44 17.20 18.42
C ASP A 68 5.70 16.36 18.71
N GLU A 69 5.51 15.13 19.18
CA GLU A 69 6.57 14.16 19.44
C GLU A 69 6.64 13.05 18.39
N MET A 70 5.63 12.92 17.53
CA MET A 70 5.58 11.91 16.47
C MET A 70 6.47 12.28 15.27
N ASP A 71 7.09 11.28 14.65
CA ASP A 71 7.73 11.45 13.35
C ASP A 71 6.67 11.53 12.24
N LEU A 72 6.66 12.63 11.49
CA LEU A 72 5.69 12.88 10.43
C LEU A 72 5.79 11.88 9.27
N ASN A 73 6.98 11.33 9.02
CA ASN A 73 7.15 10.26 8.04
C ASN A 73 6.53 8.96 8.55
N ASP A 74 6.62 8.66 9.84
CA ASP A 74 5.99 7.46 10.41
C ASP A 74 4.46 7.53 10.26
N ILE A 75 3.86 8.69 10.49
CA ILE A 75 2.42 8.93 10.23
C ILE A 75 2.10 8.67 8.75
N THR A 76 2.87 9.26 7.85
CA THR A 76 2.64 9.14 6.39
C THR A 76 2.82 7.69 5.91
N LEU A 77 3.88 7.02 6.36
CA LEU A 77 4.14 5.61 6.07
C LEU A 77 3.04 4.71 6.63
N ALA A 78 2.43 5.05 7.75
CA ALA A 78 1.30 4.30 8.28
C ALA A 78 0.11 4.30 7.31
N ILE A 79 -0.23 5.45 6.73
CA ILE A 79 -1.27 5.58 5.70
C ILE A 79 -0.94 4.71 4.48
N PHE A 80 0.31 4.74 4.01
CA PHE A 80 0.73 3.95 2.84
C PHE A 80 0.64 2.45 3.12
N LYS A 81 1.10 2.00 4.28
CA LYS A 81 0.98 0.58 4.69
C LYS A 81 -0.46 0.12 4.78
N VAL A 82 -1.39 0.98 5.25
CA VAL A 82 -2.83 0.67 5.25
C VAL A 82 -3.36 0.53 3.83
N ARG A 83 -3.00 1.45 2.93
CA ARG A 83 -3.39 1.35 1.51
C ARG A 83 -2.89 0.05 0.89
N ASP A 84 -1.61 -0.26 1.09
CA ASP A 84 -0.99 -1.48 0.58
C ASP A 84 -1.70 -2.71 1.12
N ALA A 85 -2.04 -2.75 2.41
CA ALA A 85 -2.79 -3.86 3.00
C ALA A 85 -4.13 -4.11 2.28
N TYR A 86 -4.83 -3.04 1.85
CA TYR A 86 -6.08 -3.15 1.11
C TYR A 86 -5.92 -3.47 -0.38
N GLU A 87 -4.82 -3.07 -1.02
CA GLU A 87 -4.57 -3.27 -2.46
C GLU A 87 -3.86 -4.60 -2.76
N ASN A 88 -2.97 -5.05 -1.87
CA ASN A 88 -2.14 -6.26 -2.03
C ASN A 88 -2.93 -7.51 -2.42
N PRO A 89 -4.12 -7.81 -1.87
CA PRO A 89 -4.86 -9.01 -2.28
C PRO A 89 -5.23 -9.03 -3.77
N LEU A 90 -5.54 -7.87 -4.36
CA LEU A 90 -5.84 -7.77 -5.79
C LEU A 90 -4.57 -7.83 -6.64
N ALA A 91 -3.50 -7.15 -6.20
CA ALA A 91 -2.21 -7.19 -6.87
C ALA A 91 -1.65 -8.62 -6.91
N ASN A 92 -1.71 -9.34 -5.77
CA ASN A 92 -1.28 -10.73 -5.66
C ASN A 92 -2.10 -11.68 -6.54
N TYR A 93 -3.41 -11.46 -6.65
CA TYR A 93 -4.26 -12.24 -7.56
C TYR A 93 -3.87 -12.04 -9.03
N GLN A 94 -3.57 -10.80 -9.44
CA GLN A 94 -3.14 -10.50 -10.80
C GLN A 94 -1.74 -11.06 -11.10
N ALA A 95 -0.79 -10.89 -10.17
CA ALA A 95 0.55 -11.44 -10.28
C ALA A 95 0.54 -12.97 -10.39
N GLY A 96 -0.32 -13.64 -9.61
CA GLY A 96 -0.55 -15.09 -9.70
C GLY A 96 -1.03 -15.51 -11.08
N LYS A 97 -2.04 -14.83 -11.64
CA LYS A 97 -2.52 -15.10 -13.01
C LYS A 97 -1.45 -14.89 -14.08
N SER A 98 -0.63 -13.85 -13.95
CA SER A 98 0.47 -13.61 -14.87
C SER A 98 1.51 -14.73 -14.79
N SER A 99 1.89 -15.16 -13.58
CA SER A 99 2.82 -16.26 -13.37
C SER A 99 2.31 -17.59 -13.96
N GLU A 100 1.03 -17.91 -13.75
CA GLU A 100 0.38 -19.06 -14.36
C GLU A 100 0.42 -18.99 -15.89
N ALA A 101 0.06 -17.83 -16.47
CA ALA A 101 0.11 -17.63 -17.91
C ALA A 101 1.52 -17.78 -18.49
N PHE A 102 2.55 -17.28 -17.80
CA PHE A 102 3.96 -17.45 -18.19
C PHE A 102 4.40 -18.92 -18.14
N SER A 103 4.00 -19.66 -17.10
CA SER A 103 4.31 -21.09 -16.96
C SER A 103 3.68 -21.96 -18.05
N GLN A 104 2.59 -21.48 -18.67
CA GLN A 104 1.88 -22.16 -19.75
C GLN A 104 2.39 -21.78 -21.14
N ILE A 105 3.37 -20.89 -21.27
CA ILE A 105 3.94 -20.56 -22.59
C ILE A 105 4.73 -21.77 -23.09
N PRO A 106 4.37 -22.35 -24.25
CA PRO A 106 5.12 -23.46 -24.84
C PRO A 106 6.58 -23.07 -25.08
N LEU A 107 7.50 -23.98 -24.78
CA LEU A 107 8.95 -23.80 -24.95
C LEU A 107 9.34 -23.28 -26.34
N ASP A 108 8.63 -23.73 -27.38
CA ASP A 108 8.85 -23.32 -28.77
C ASP A 108 8.59 -21.81 -29.00
N LYS A 109 7.63 -21.22 -28.27
CA LYS A 109 7.34 -19.78 -28.32
C LYS A 109 8.37 -18.97 -27.51
N LEU A 110 8.93 -19.53 -26.44
CA LEU A 110 10.01 -18.89 -25.70
C LEU A 110 11.29 -18.82 -26.54
N GLN A 111 11.59 -19.87 -27.30
CA GLN A 111 12.74 -19.89 -28.22
C GLN A 111 12.60 -18.87 -29.35
N SER A 112 11.39 -18.67 -29.89
CA SER A 112 11.19 -17.65 -30.93
C SER A 112 11.30 -16.23 -30.38
N LEU A 113 10.81 -15.96 -29.16
CA LEU A 113 11.01 -14.68 -28.47
C LEU A 113 12.49 -14.38 -28.20
N SER A 114 13.25 -15.37 -27.73
CA SER A 114 14.70 -15.23 -27.52
C SER A 114 15.45 -14.91 -28.81
N LYS A 115 15.12 -15.61 -29.91
CA LYS A 115 15.71 -15.33 -31.24
C LYS A 115 15.39 -13.92 -31.74
N LEU A 116 14.18 -13.42 -31.47
CA LEU A 116 13.79 -12.05 -31.83
C LEU A 116 14.57 -11.00 -31.01
N MET A 117 14.78 -11.23 -29.71
CA MET A 117 15.62 -10.36 -28.89
C MET A 117 17.09 -10.34 -29.35
N ASP A 118 17.67 -11.52 -29.64
CA ASP A 118 19.05 -11.61 -30.16
C ASP A 118 19.22 -10.91 -31.51
N THR A 119 18.20 -10.96 -32.36
CA THR A 119 18.20 -10.29 -33.66
C THR A 119 18.08 -8.77 -33.49
N ALA A 120 17.22 -8.30 -32.59
CA ALA A 120 17.06 -6.88 -32.29
C ALA A 120 18.34 -6.26 -31.68
N SER A 121 19.05 -7.01 -30.84
CA SER A 121 20.34 -6.58 -30.28
C SER A 121 21.46 -6.49 -31.33
N LYS A 122 21.40 -7.27 -32.41
CA LYS A 122 22.36 -7.21 -33.52
C LYS A 122 22.09 -6.08 -34.52
N VAL A 123 20.85 -5.59 -34.62
CA VAL A 123 20.45 -4.50 -35.53
C VAL A 123 20.81 -3.10 -34.98
N LYS A 124 21.16 -2.98 -33.69
CA LYS A 124 21.58 -1.72 -33.05
C LYS A 124 23.10 -1.45 -33.06
N LYS A 125 23.89 -2.17 -33.86
CA LYS A 125 25.33 -1.90 -34.07
C LYS A 125 25.60 -1.32 -35.44
#